data_AF-A0A960IRT2-F1
#
_entry.id   AF-A0A960IRT2-F1
#
_cell.length_a   1.000
_cell.length_b   1.000
_cell.length_c   1.000
_cell.angle_alpha   90.00
_cell.angle_beta   90.00
_cell.angle_gamma   90.00
#
_symmetry.space_group_name_H-M   'P 1'
#
loop_
_entity.id
_entity.type
_entity.pdbx_description
1 polymer ?
#
loop_
_entity_poly.entity_id
_entity_poly.type
_entity_poly.pdbx_seq_one_letter_code
_entity_poly.pdbx_strand_id
1 'polypeptide(L)'
;MATLRTEVTEIATGLGCLGAGSIDEVMAAGAAPPELLNVDALTWDRLARAHRDRTYEGEFLAAFNNGRSLLRATDGLRGRRPILVEWKGSHRDPADHAVPADLRIDHVYLVSCKYLSKVLHNASPWALFERCLAGSPNQKGGDWFAEVAPVQHQAHYEAVRRLIDGGERLPLRVGDLDSGQRRELALARELSSPESATAYAELVSEVARESAQRWAIQLRTPTQQRTMLWRLLRLSATPYFVLGTGSGESLRIRVATPWDWNQAWDLAAFDLSAQPAGQPVVGWTAVIRSRGVPGTEREVNGHVEIRWSHGRLGGSPEAKVYLDTPHREVPGYIPLQ
;
A
#
# COMPACT_ATOMS: atom_id res chain seq x y z
N MET A 1 -9.85 14.93 -0.87
CA MET A 1 -10.05 15.10 0.58
C MET A 1 -9.95 13.73 1.23
N ALA A 2 -9.28 13.64 2.39
CA ALA A 2 -9.27 12.41 3.17
C ALA A 2 -10.69 12.08 3.65
N THR A 3 -10.98 10.80 3.88
CA THR A 3 -12.28 10.43 4.47
C THR A 3 -12.31 10.82 5.94
N LEU A 4 -13.50 11.09 6.51
CA LEU A 4 -13.61 11.39 7.94
C LEU A 4 -12.96 10.31 8.81
N ARG A 5 -13.12 9.03 8.44
CA ARG A 5 -12.46 7.92 9.13
C ARG A 5 -10.94 8.03 9.11
N THR A 6 -10.35 8.42 7.98
CA THR A 6 -8.90 8.65 7.83
C THR A 6 -8.44 9.77 8.76
N GLU A 7 -9.15 10.91 8.75
CA GLU A 7 -8.85 12.05 9.62
C GLU A 7 -8.89 11.63 11.11
N VAL A 8 -9.92 10.87 11.52
CA VAL A 8 -10.03 10.30 12.87
C VAL A 8 -8.81 9.46 13.21
N THR A 9 -8.47 8.48 12.37
CA THR A 9 -7.38 7.55 12.69
C THR A 9 -6.00 8.19 12.74
N GLU A 10 -5.72 9.17 11.87
CA GLU A 10 -4.42 9.85 11.82
C GLU A 10 -4.28 10.86 12.94
N ILE A 11 -5.26 11.76 13.09
CA ILE A 11 -5.19 12.84 14.09
C ILE A 11 -5.27 12.27 15.51
N ALA A 12 -6.14 11.29 15.78
CA ALA A 12 -6.22 10.68 17.11
C ALA A 12 -4.91 9.95 17.48
N THR A 13 -4.20 9.37 16.51
CA THR A 13 -2.85 8.83 16.73
C THR A 13 -1.88 9.93 17.15
N GLY A 14 -1.93 11.09 16.49
CA GLY A 14 -1.13 12.27 16.87
C GLY A 14 -1.44 12.77 18.28
N LEU A 15 -2.73 12.88 18.64
CA LEU A 15 -3.18 13.28 19.97
C LEU A 15 -2.69 12.32 21.06
N GLY A 16 -2.70 11.01 20.80
CA GLY A 16 -2.17 10.00 21.72
C GLY A 16 -0.67 10.19 22.03
N CYS A 17 0.08 10.80 21.12
CA CYS A 17 1.50 11.10 21.32
C CYS A 17 1.73 12.29 22.27
N LEU A 18 0.72 13.15 22.50
CA LEU A 18 0.86 14.37 23.32
C LEU A 18 0.71 14.13 24.82
N GLY A 19 0.45 12.89 25.24
CA GLY A 19 0.49 12.48 26.64
C GLY A 19 -0.79 12.68 27.45
N ALA A 20 -1.91 13.05 26.81
CA ALA A 20 -3.21 13.14 27.48
C ALA A 20 -3.69 11.78 28.05
N GLY A 21 -4.54 11.82 29.07
CA GLY A 21 -5.02 10.63 29.77
C GLY A 21 -5.98 9.79 28.93
N SER A 22 -6.89 10.44 28.22
CA SER A 22 -7.88 9.83 27.32
C SER A 22 -8.17 10.73 26.12
N ILE A 23 -8.82 10.15 25.09
CA ILE A 23 -9.34 10.93 23.95
C ILE A 23 -10.47 11.86 24.40
N ASP A 24 -11.33 11.42 25.33
CA ASP A 24 -12.43 12.21 25.87
C ASP A 24 -11.96 13.52 26.50
N GLU A 25 -10.86 13.47 27.27
CA GLU A 25 -10.25 14.64 27.90
C GLU A 25 -9.83 15.67 26.86
N VAL A 26 -9.18 15.21 25.78
CA VAL A 26 -8.73 16.09 24.69
C VAL A 26 -9.92 16.69 23.94
N MET A 27 -10.94 15.89 23.63
CA MET A 27 -12.11 16.37 22.89
C MET A 27 -12.97 17.33 23.74
N ALA A 28 -13.00 17.15 25.07
CA ALA A 28 -13.70 18.03 26.00
C ALA A 28 -13.08 19.42 26.12
N ALA A 29 -11.78 19.57 25.83
CA ALA A 29 -11.09 20.86 25.86
C ALA A 29 -11.62 21.86 24.80
N GLY A 30 -12.37 21.39 23.80
CA GLY A 30 -13.10 22.23 22.84
C GLY A 30 -12.25 22.83 21.71
N ALA A 31 -10.92 22.72 21.76
CA ALA A 31 -10.02 23.17 20.72
C ALA A 31 -8.87 22.17 20.52
N ALA A 32 -8.28 22.16 19.31
CA ALA A 32 -7.10 21.36 19.03
C ALA A 32 -5.92 21.82 19.93
N PRO A 33 -5.13 20.89 20.50
CA PRO A 33 -3.92 21.26 21.21
C PRO A 33 -2.97 22.09 20.32
N PRO A 34 -2.31 23.13 20.84
CA PRO A 34 -1.43 23.98 20.05
C PRO A 34 -0.22 23.23 19.46
N GLU A 35 0.16 22.09 20.05
CA GLU A 35 1.21 21.22 19.52
C GLU A 35 0.78 20.42 18.27
N LEU A 36 -0.52 20.31 17.99
CA LEU A 36 -1.05 19.61 16.81
C LEU A 36 -1.21 20.59 15.65
N LEU A 37 -0.31 20.49 14.68
CA LEU A 37 -0.25 21.39 13.52
C LEU A 37 -0.97 20.83 12.30
N ASN A 38 -1.34 21.73 11.39
CA ASN A 38 -2.04 21.47 10.12
C ASN A 38 -3.45 20.90 10.26
N VAL A 39 -4.07 21.03 11.44
CA VAL A 39 -5.49 20.71 11.64
C VAL A 39 -6.24 22.03 11.78
N ASP A 40 -6.98 22.42 10.73
CA ASP A 40 -7.78 23.64 10.75
C ASP A 40 -9.06 23.47 11.60
N ALA A 41 -9.71 24.60 11.91
CA ALA A 41 -10.92 24.61 12.73
C ALA A 41 -12.05 23.74 12.13
N LEU A 42 -12.19 23.72 10.80
CA LEU A 42 -13.21 22.92 10.13
C LEU A 42 -12.96 21.42 10.28
N THR A 43 -11.70 20.98 10.20
CA THR A 43 -11.30 19.59 10.43
C THR A 43 -11.51 19.23 11.89
N TRP A 44 -11.08 20.09 12.81
CA TRP A 44 -11.31 19.87 14.25
C TRP A 44 -12.80 19.74 14.59
N ASP A 45 -13.66 20.63 14.07
CA ASP A 45 -15.10 20.58 14.28
C ASP A 45 -15.74 19.29 13.73
N ARG A 46 -15.23 18.78 12.59
CA ARG A 46 -15.66 17.49 12.04
C ARG A 46 -15.30 16.34 12.98
N LEU A 47 -14.09 16.32 13.54
CA LEU A 47 -13.67 15.32 14.53
C LEU A 47 -14.48 15.43 15.82
N ALA A 48 -14.69 16.65 16.34
CA ALA A 48 -15.46 16.89 17.56
C ALA A 48 -16.92 16.45 17.43
N ARG A 49 -17.55 16.70 16.28
CA ARG A 49 -18.88 16.16 15.97
C ARG A 49 -18.87 14.64 15.90
N ALA A 50 -17.96 14.05 15.13
CA ALA A 50 -17.86 12.59 15.01
C ALA A 50 -17.71 11.91 16.38
N HIS A 51 -16.85 12.46 17.25
CA HIS A 51 -16.67 11.96 18.61
C HIS A 51 -17.94 12.09 19.47
N ARG A 52 -18.58 13.27 19.45
CA ARG A 52 -19.83 13.52 20.21
C ARG A 52 -20.96 12.58 19.77
N ASP A 53 -21.05 12.33 18.48
CA ASP A 53 -22.04 11.45 17.86
C ASP A 53 -21.64 9.96 17.96
N ARG A 54 -20.52 9.64 18.64
CA ARG A 54 -19.92 8.30 18.77
C ARG A 54 -19.68 7.60 17.44
N THR A 55 -19.49 8.36 16.37
CA THR A 55 -19.11 7.86 15.06
C THR A 55 -17.63 7.49 15.07
N TYR A 56 -17.30 6.24 14.70
CA TYR A 56 -15.93 5.69 14.73
C TYR A 56 -15.28 5.64 16.13
N GLU A 57 -16.08 5.42 17.19
CA GLU A 57 -15.59 5.35 18.57
C GLU A 57 -14.45 4.34 18.76
N GLY A 58 -14.56 3.16 18.15
CA GLY A 58 -13.53 2.14 18.19
C GLY A 58 -12.22 2.60 17.54
N GLU A 59 -12.30 3.30 16.40
CA GLU A 59 -11.14 3.86 15.72
C GLU A 59 -10.49 5.01 16.50
N PHE A 60 -11.26 5.90 17.10
CA PHE A 60 -10.73 6.96 17.98
C PHE A 60 -9.89 6.35 19.10
N LEU A 61 -10.47 5.39 19.83
CA LEU A 61 -9.80 4.75 20.96
C LEU A 61 -8.56 3.97 20.51
N ALA A 62 -8.67 3.17 19.45
CA ALA A 62 -7.55 2.38 18.95
C ALA A 62 -6.41 3.27 18.46
N ALA A 63 -6.72 4.33 17.71
CA ALA A 63 -5.73 5.27 17.20
C ALA A 63 -5.03 6.04 18.31
N PHE A 64 -5.79 6.58 19.26
CA PHE A 64 -5.24 7.26 20.42
C PHE A 64 -4.29 6.34 21.22
N ASN A 65 -4.68 5.09 21.43
CA ASN A 65 -3.83 4.11 22.12
C ASN A 65 -2.58 3.72 21.33
N ASN A 66 -2.63 3.73 20.00
CA ASN A 66 -1.44 3.55 19.18
C ASN A 66 -0.45 4.71 19.36
N GLY A 67 -0.93 5.96 19.38
CA GLY A 67 -0.12 7.13 19.69
C GLY A 67 0.53 7.07 21.07
N ARG A 68 -0.25 6.67 22.10
CA ARG A 68 0.28 6.49 23.47
C ARG A 68 1.33 5.39 23.55
N SER A 69 1.18 4.34 22.75
CA SER A 69 2.17 3.27 22.69
C SER A 69 3.48 3.78 22.10
N LEU A 70 3.43 4.56 21.02
CA LEU A 70 4.61 5.22 20.46
C LEU A 70 5.25 6.20 21.47
N LEU A 71 4.43 6.95 22.22
CA LEU A 71 4.92 7.84 23.27
C LEU A 71 5.76 7.09 24.30
N ARG A 72 5.30 5.91 24.73
CA ARG A 72 5.94 5.12 25.79
C ARG A 72 7.11 4.27 25.28
N ALA A 73 7.06 3.87 24.01
CA ALA A 73 7.97 2.89 23.45
C ALA A 73 9.45 3.31 23.60
N THR A 74 10.29 2.35 23.98
CA THR A 74 11.73 2.58 24.19
C THR A 74 12.46 2.92 22.89
N ASP A 75 11.98 2.41 21.76
CA ASP A 75 12.46 2.76 20.43
C ASP A 75 11.62 3.86 19.75
N GLY A 76 10.57 4.33 20.42
CA GLY A 76 9.74 5.48 20.04
C GLY A 76 10.15 6.78 20.71
N LEU A 77 9.19 7.45 21.38
CA LEU A 77 9.42 8.76 22.02
C LEU A 77 9.96 8.66 23.45
N ARG A 78 10.03 7.47 24.05
CA ARG A 78 10.64 7.24 25.39
C ARG A 78 10.06 8.10 26.52
N GLY A 79 8.74 8.29 26.49
CA GLY A 79 8.01 9.12 27.45
C GLY A 79 8.18 10.62 27.26
N ARG A 80 9.00 11.07 26.29
CA ARG A 80 9.17 12.48 25.99
C ARG A 80 7.94 13.02 25.27
N ARG A 81 7.26 13.98 25.90
CA ARG A 81 6.18 14.72 25.25
C ARG A 81 6.74 15.48 24.03
N PRO A 82 6.17 15.31 22.83
CA PRO A 82 6.57 16.09 21.66
C PRO A 82 6.38 17.60 21.86
N ILE A 83 7.18 18.39 21.15
CA ILE A 83 6.97 19.83 21.03
C ILE A 83 5.92 20.10 19.95
N LEU A 84 5.93 19.32 18.87
CA LEU A 84 4.97 19.43 17.78
C LEU A 84 4.66 18.08 17.12
N VAL A 85 3.42 17.94 16.65
CA VAL A 85 2.92 16.85 15.84
C VAL A 85 2.26 17.45 14.60
N GLU A 86 2.85 17.25 13.43
CA GLU A 86 2.34 17.73 12.15
C GLU A 86 1.51 16.63 11.48
N TRP A 87 0.23 16.90 11.23
CA TRP A 87 -0.56 16.07 10.34
C TRP A 87 -0.32 16.44 8.88
N LYS A 88 -0.02 15.47 8.02
CA LYS A 88 0.21 15.71 6.59
C LYS A 88 -1.10 15.68 5.78
N GLY A 89 -2.15 15.06 6.28
CA GLY A 89 -3.44 14.93 5.58
C GLY A 89 -3.30 14.44 4.14
N SER A 90 -4.11 15.00 3.23
CA SER A 90 -4.06 14.59 1.81
C SER A 90 -2.90 15.18 1.01
N HIS A 91 -1.94 15.86 1.65
CA HIS A 91 -0.79 16.43 0.95
C HIS A 91 0.08 15.31 0.40
N ARG A 92 0.35 15.35 -0.90
CA ARG A 92 1.31 14.46 -1.54
C ARG A 92 2.69 15.05 -1.39
N ASP A 93 3.60 14.27 -0.82
CA ASP A 93 5.01 14.61 -0.84
C ASP A 93 5.50 14.61 -2.30
N PRO A 94 6.10 15.71 -2.79
CA PRO A 94 6.57 15.79 -4.17
C PRO A 94 7.78 14.90 -4.46
N ALA A 95 8.43 14.33 -3.43
CA ALA A 95 9.66 13.57 -3.60
C ALA A 95 9.42 12.10 -4.03
N ASP A 96 10.25 11.63 -4.97
CA ASP A 96 10.21 10.29 -5.57
C ASP A 96 10.41 9.13 -4.58
N HIS A 97 10.99 9.40 -3.40
CA HIS A 97 11.31 8.43 -2.35
C HIS A 97 10.79 8.86 -0.98
N ALA A 98 9.67 9.59 -0.95
CA ALA A 98 9.07 10.00 0.31
C ALA A 98 8.70 8.77 1.17
N VAL A 99 9.21 8.74 2.40
CA VAL A 99 8.74 7.81 3.42
C VAL A 99 7.23 8.02 3.59
N PRO A 100 6.41 6.96 3.51
CA PRO A 100 4.97 7.09 3.71
C PRO A 100 4.75 7.49 5.16
N ALA A 101 4.45 8.75 5.41
CA ALA A 101 4.20 9.29 6.72
C ALA A 101 2.95 10.13 6.66
N ASP A 102 2.04 9.90 7.60
CA ASP A 102 0.79 10.65 7.77
C ASP A 102 0.96 11.66 8.91
N LEU A 103 1.87 11.37 9.86
CA LEU A 103 2.33 12.28 10.89
C LEU A 103 3.84 12.47 10.85
N ARG A 104 4.29 13.68 11.20
CA ARG A 104 5.67 14.00 11.49
C ARG A 104 5.77 14.61 12.89
N ILE A 105 6.63 14.07 13.74
CA ILE A 105 6.76 14.50 15.15
C ILE A 105 8.15 15.09 15.36
N ASP A 106 8.20 16.33 15.87
CA ASP A 106 9.42 17.10 16.11
C ASP A 106 10.41 17.11 14.93
N HIS A 107 9.86 17.03 13.72
CA HIS A 107 10.61 16.91 12.47
C HIS A 107 11.52 15.69 12.31
N VAL A 108 11.54 14.78 13.28
CA VAL A 108 12.46 13.63 13.37
C VAL A 108 11.73 12.31 13.15
N TYR A 109 10.59 12.10 13.82
CA TYR A 109 9.86 10.84 13.75
C TYR A 109 8.82 10.88 12.65
N LEU A 110 8.82 9.84 11.83
CA LEU A 110 7.88 9.65 10.73
C LEU A 110 6.94 8.52 11.09
N VAL A 111 5.63 8.75 11.01
CA VAL A 111 4.61 7.78 11.40
C VAL A 111 3.63 7.59 10.25
N SER A 112 3.49 6.35 9.80
CA SER A 112 2.42 5.92 8.90
C SER A 112 1.28 5.30 9.72
N CYS A 113 0.09 5.81 9.51
CA CYS A 113 -1.15 5.34 10.08
C CYS A 113 -1.78 4.30 9.14
N LYS A 114 -1.71 3.02 9.52
CA LYS A 114 -2.16 1.91 8.66
C LYS A 114 -3.24 1.08 9.33
N TYR A 115 -4.48 1.41 9.01
CA TYR A 115 -5.67 0.73 9.53
C TYR A 115 -6.25 -0.18 8.44
N LEU A 116 -6.33 -1.49 8.72
CA LEU A 116 -7.05 -2.51 7.93
C LEU A 116 -6.46 -2.94 6.56
N SER A 117 -5.34 -2.38 6.09
CA SER A 117 -4.76 -2.73 4.79
C SER A 117 -3.52 -3.62 4.91
N LYS A 118 -3.43 -4.68 4.11
CA LYS A 118 -2.18 -5.46 3.90
C LYS A 118 -1.34 -4.94 2.72
N VAL A 119 -1.84 -3.95 1.98
CA VAL A 119 -1.15 -3.40 0.81
C VAL A 119 0.10 -2.65 1.26
N LEU A 120 1.27 -3.07 0.77
CA LEU A 120 2.51 -2.33 0.90
C LEU A 120 2.59 -1.23 -0.16
N HIS A 121 2.38 -1.52 -1.45
CA HIS A 121 2.45 -0.51 -2.50
C HIS A 121 1.18 -0.45 -3.32
N ASN A 122 0.83 0.76 -3.74
CA ASN A 122 -0.01 0.97 -4.91
C ASN A 122 0.83 1.75 -5.93
N ALA A 123 1.16 1.12 -7.05
CA ALA A 123 2.04 1.67 -8.08
C ALA A 123 1.49 1.35 -9.47
N SER A 124 1.99 2.01 -10.51
CA SER A 124 1.76 1.52 -11.87
C SER A 124 2.52 0.21 -12.09
N PRO A 125 2.01 -0.72 -12.92
CA PRO A 125 2.76 -1.92 -13.29
C PRO A 125 4.14 -1.59 -13.89
N TRP A 126 4.27 -0.48 -14.63
CA TRP A 126 5.56 0.01 -15.14
C TRP A 126 6.54 0.36 -14.02
N ALA A 127 6.11 1.13 -13.01
CA ALA A 127 6.97 1.46 -11.88
C ALA A 127 7.42 0.20 -11.12
N LEU A 128 6.56 -0.82 -11.08
CA LEU A 128 6.82 -2.06 -10.36
C LEU A 128 7.70 -3.05 -11.14
N PHE A 129 7.30 -3.44 -12.35
CA PHE A 129 7.91 -4.52 -13.13
C PHE A 129 9.09 -4.07 -13.99
N GLU A 130 9.04 -2.87 -14.56
CA GLU A 130 10.14 -2.36 -15.40
C GLU A 130 11.21 -1.65 -14.60
N ARG A 131 10.78 -0.85 -13.61
CA ARG A 131 11.70 -0.03 -12.82
C ARG A 131 12.06 -0.65 -11.48
N CYS A 132 11.49 -1.80 -11.12
CA CYS A 132 11.72 -2.45 -9.82
C CYS A 132 11.53 -1.48 -8.65
N LEU A 133 10.50 -0.62 -8.71
CA LEU A 133 10.21 0.45 -7.75
C LEU A 133 11.34 1.49 -7.57
N ALA A 134 12.24 1.63 -8.55
CA ALA A 134 13.22 2.72 -8.57
C ALA A 134 12.55 4.04 -8.99
N GLY A 135 12.86 5.15 -8.30
CA GLY A 135 12.31 6.51 -8.51
C GLY A 135 10.79 6.63 -8.37
N SER A 136 10.19 7.69 -8.91
CA SER A 136 8.78 8.03 -8.69
C SER A 136 7.79 6.89 -9.03
N PRO A 137 6.93 6.45 -8.09
CA PRO A 137 5.88 5.47 -8.37
C PRO A 137 4.73 6.05 -9.23
N ASN A 138 4.65 7.39 -9.35
CA ASN A 138 3.56 8.11 -10.02
C ASN A 138 3.81 8.41 -11.50
N GLN A 139 4.94 7.98 -12.07
CA GLN A 139 5.16 8.18 -13.49
C GLN A 139 4.18 7.30 -14.29
N LYS A 140 3.36 7.94 -15.14
CA LYS A 140 2.31 7.26 -15.90
C LYS A 140 2.96 6.30 -16.91
N GLY A 141 2.72 5.01 -16.72
CA GLY A 141 2.93 4.01 -17.76
C GLY A 141 1.71 3.91 -18.67
N GLY A 142 1.87 3.24 -19.82
CA GLY A 142 0.77 2.91 -20.73
C GLY A 142 -0.17 1.84 -20.16
N ASP A 143 -1.03 1.29 -21.01
CA ASP A 143 -1.86 0.14 -20.67
C ASP A 143 -1.00 -1.13 -20.57
N TRP A 144 -0.75 -1.60 -19.35
CA TRP A 144 0.10 -2.78 -19.12
C TRP A 144 -0.45 -4.04 -19.79
N PHE A 145 -1.78 -4.20 -19.88
CA PHE A 145 -2.38 -5.36 -20.55
C PHE A 145 -2.05 -5.37 -22.05
N ALA A 146 -2.11 -4.20 -22.68
CA ALA A 146 -1.74 -4.05 -24.09
C ALA A 146 -0.23 -4.25 -24.32
N GLU A 147 0.60 -3.93 -23.34
CA GLU A 147 2.05 -4.07 -23.40
C GLU A 147 2.51 -5.53 -23.27
N VAL A 148 1.97 -6.27 -22.29
CA VAL A 148 2.48 -7.62 -21.97
C VAL A 148 1.66 -8.76 -22.57
N ALA A 149 0.40 -8.52 -22.92
CA ALA A 149 -0.48 -9.55 -23.48
C ALA A 149 -1.42 -8.97 -24.56
N PRO A 150 -0.88 -8.33 -25.62
CA PRO A 150 -1.68 -7.62 -26.62
C PRO A 150 -2.74 -8.51 -27.30
N VAL A 151 -2.39 -9.76 -27.59
CA VAL A 151 -3.28 -10.72 -28.27
C VAL A 151 -4.45 -11.09 -27.37
N GLN A 152 -4.16 -11.49 -26.13
CA GLN A 152 -5.18 -11.90 -25.16
C GLN A 152 -6.03 -10.71 -24.71
N HIS A 153 -5.45 -9.51 -24.63
CA HIS A 153 -6.17 -8.30 -24.29
C HIS A 153 -7.19 -7.94 -25.38
N GLN A 154 -6.78 -8.02 -26.64
CA GLN A 154 -7.67 -7.84 -27.78
C GLN A 154 -8.76 -8.93 -27.83
N ALA A 155 -8.41 -10.21 -27.61
CA ALA A 155 -9.39 -11.29 -27.60
C ALA A 155 -10.45 -11.13 -26.49
N HIS A 156 -10.03 -10.75 -25.28
CA HIS A 156 -10.95 -10.45 -24.18
C HIS A 156 -11.88 -9.29 -24.55
N TYR A 157 -11.33 -8.22 -25.11
CA TYR A 157 -12.12 -7.09 -25.60
C TYR A 157 -13.13 -7.49 -26.67
N GLU A 158 -12.75 -8.30 -27.66
CA GLU A 158 -13.65 -8.77 -28.72
C GLU A 158 -14.81 -9.61 -28.19
N ALA A 159 -14.55 -10.46 -27.20
CA ALA A 159 -15.58 -11.25 -26.55
C ALA A 159 -16.58 -10.37 -25.78
N VAL A 160 -16.10 -9.35 -25.06
CA VAL A 160 -16.96 -8.37 -24.36
C VAL A 160 -17.70 -7.47 -25.35
N ARG A 161 -17.04 -7.01 -26.41
CA ARG A 161 -17.61 -6.17 -27.46
C ARG A 161 -18.82 -6.81 -28.11
N ARG A 162 -18.79 -8.12 -28.37
CA ARG A 162 -19.93 -8.85 -28.95
C ARG A 162 -21.16 -8.91 -28.05
N LEU A 163 -21.00 -8.71 -26.74
CA LEU A 163 -22.12 -8.63 -25.79
C LEU A 163 -22.80 -7.26 -25.77
N ILE A 164 -22.16 -6.23 -26.34
CA ILE A 164 -22.65 -4.86 -26.34
C ILE A 164 -23.10 -4.50 -27.75
N ASP A 165 -24.42 -4.45 -27.96
CA ASP A 165 -25.07 -4.10 -29.24
C ASP A 165 -24.52 -4.89 -30.45
N GLY A 166 -24.24 -6.19 -30.25
CA GLY A 166 -23.66 -7.06 -31.28
C GLY A 166 -22.25 -6.67 -31.74
N GLY A 167 -21.61 -5.70 -31.07
CA GLY A 167 -20.29 -5.17 -31.40
C GLY A 167 -20.27 -4.01 -32.39
N GLU A 168 -21.41 -3.53 -32.88
CA GLU A 168 -21.42 -2.49 -33.93
C GLU A 168 -21.03 -1.09 -33.42
N ARG A 169 -21.33 -0.79 -32.15
CA ARG A 169 -21.11 0.54 -31.55
C ARG A 169 -19.67 0.80 -31.07
N LEU A 170 -18.93 -0.27 -30.79
CA LEU A 170 -17.57 -0.19 -30.24
C LEU A 170 -16.52 -0.47 -31.33
N PRO A 171 -15.34 0.18 -31.29
CA PRO A 171 -14.31 0.03 -32.32
C PRO A 171 -13.78 -1.40 -32.41
N LEU A 172 -13.16 -1.77 -33.53
CA LEU A 172 -12.62 -3.12 -33.72
C LEU A 172 -11.45 -3.42 -32.76
N ARG A 173 -10.62 -2.42 -32.44
CA ARG A 173 -9.43 -2.62 -31.59
C ARG A 173 -9.61 -1.97 -30.22
N VAL A 174 -9.12 -2.64 -29.18
CA VAL A 174 -9.15 -2.14 -27.79
C VAL A 174 -8.34 -0.85 -27.62
N GLY A 175 -7.30 -0.66 -28.43
CA GLY A 175 -6.47 0.55 -28.44
C GLY A 175 -7.22 1.80 -28.94
N ASP A 176 -8.28 1.60 -29.74
CA ASP A 176 -9.04 2.69 -30.36
C ASP A 176 -10.19 3.19 -29.46
N LEU A 177 -10.37 2.59 -28.27
CA LEU A 177 -11.40 2.99 -27.31
C LEU A 177 -11.12 4.38 -26.74
N ASP A 178 -12.10 5.27 -26.88
CA ASP A 178 -12.10 6.58 -26.21
C ASP A 178 -12.45 6.48 -24.71
N SER A 179 -12.33 7.60 -23.99
CA SER A 179 -12.60 7.63 -22.55
C SER A 179 -14.06 7.36 -22.17
N GLY A 180 -15.01 7.71 -23.04
CA GLY A 180 -16.45 7.47 -22.83
C GLY A 180 -16.78 6.00 -22.98
N GLN A 181 -16.28 5.37 -24.04
CA GLN A 181 -16.43 3.93 -24.31
C GLN A 181 -15.76 3.08 -23.23
N ARG A 182 -14.57 3.48 -22.75
CA ARG A 182 -13.92 2.81 -21.60
C ARG A 182 -14.75 2.89 -20.33
N ARG A 183 -15.35 4.05 -20.05
CA ARG A 183 -16.22 4.22 -18.88
C ARG A 183 -17.46 3.34 -18.98
N GLU A 184 -18.05 3.26 -20.17
CA GLU A 184 -19.18 2.37 -20.42
C GLU A 184 -18.83 0.90 -20.16
N LEU A 185 -17.74 0.41 -20.74
CA LEU A 185 -17.26 -0.96 -20.51
C LEU A 185 -17.00 -1.24 -19.03
N ALA A 186 -16.43 -0.27 -18.31
CA ALA A 186 -16.16 -0.37 -16.88
C ALA A 186 -17.44 -0.46 -16.02
N LEU A 187 -18.54 0.17 -16.46
CA LEU A 187 -19.85 0.08 -15.81
C LEU A 187 -20.55 -1.24 -16.14
N ALA A 188 -20.33 -1.78 -17.35
CA ALA A 188 -20.82 -3.07 -17.83
C ALA A 188 -20.13 -4.29 -17.19
N ARG A 189 -19.58 -4.17 -15.97
CA ARG A 189 -18.73 -5.17 -15.31
C ARG A 189 -19.37 -6.55 -15.11
N GLU A 190 -20.70 -6.62 -15.09
CA GLU A 190 -21.45 -7.86 -14.89
C GLU A 190 -21.76 -8.59 -16.20
N LEU A 191 -21.54 -7.94 -17.36
CA LEU A 191 -21.68 -8.58 -18.65
C LEU A 191 -20.57 -9.62 -18.82
N SER A 192 -20.98 -10.89 -18.86
CA SER A 192 -20.09 -12.03 -19.02
C SER A 192 -20.78 -13.12 -19.83
N SER A 193 -20.04 -13.70 -20.76
CA SER A 193 -20.32 -14.96 -21.44
C SER A 193 -19.23 -15.99 -21.14
N PRO A 194 -19.46 -17.30 -21.37
CA PRO A 194 -18.43 -18.32 -21.24
C PRO A 194 -17.17 -18.00 -22.05
N GLU A 195 -17.36 -17.48 -23.27
CA GLU A 195 -16.25 -17.07 -24.13
C GLU A 195 -15.47 -15.89 -23.54
N SER A 196 -16.16 -14.86 -23.04
CA SER A 196 -15.49 -13.72 -22.40
C SER A 196 -14.74 -14.12 -21.12
N ALA A 197 -15.25 -15.12 -20.39
CA ALA A 197 -14.63 -15.65 -19.18
C ALA A 197 -13.37 -16.45 -19.52
N THR A 198 -13.40 -17.28 -20.56
CA THR A 198 -12.22 -18.00 -21.08
C THR A 198 -11.15 -17.02 -21.57
N ALA A 199 -11.53 -16.05 -22.42
CA ALA A 199 -10.59 -15.05 -22.91
C ALA A 199 -10.00 -14.19 -21.78
N TYR A 200 -10.80 -13.90 -20.74
CA TYR A 200 -10.30 -13.23 -19.54
C TYR A 200 -9.32 -14.10 -18.76
N ALA A 201 -9.59 -15.40 -18.58
CA ALA A 201 -8.67 -16.31 -17.90
C ALA A 201 -7.33 -16.46 -18.64
N GLU A 202 -7.35 -16.49 -19.97
CA GLU A 202 -6.14 -16.49 -20.81
C GLU A 202 -5.35 -15.19 -20.65
N LEU A 203 -6.02 -14.03 -20.68
CA LEU A 203 -5.40 -12.73 -20.41
C LEU A 203 -4.75 -12.70 -19.02
N VAL A 204 -5.47 -13.17 -18.00
CA VAL A 204 -4.99 -13.23 -16.61
C VAL A 204 -3.70 -14.05 -16.51
N SER A 205 -3.71 -15.26 -17.07
CA SER A 205 -2.56 -16.17 -17.06
C SER A 205 -1.36 -15.55 -17.77
N GLU A 206 -1.56 -15.01 -18.97
CA GLU A 206 -0.47 -14.46 -19.77
C GLU A 206 0.15 -13.21 -19.14
N VAL A 207 -0.68 -12.31 -18.61
CA VAL A 207 -0.20 -11.09 -17.94
C VAL A 207 0.62 -11.44 -16.70
N ALA A 208 0.17 -12.43 -15.91
CA ALA A 208 0.92 -12.89 -14.74
C ALA A 208 2.28 -13.48 -15.16
N ARG A 209 2.30 -14.33 -16.19
CA ARG A 209 3.50 -14.97 -16.73
C ARG A 209 4.52 -13.95 -17.23
N GLU A 210 4.09 -13.04 -18.12
CA GLU A 210 4.96 -12.02 -18.71
C GLU A 210 5.45 -11.01 -17.69
N SER A 211 4.61 -10.62 -16.71
CA SER A 211 5.03 -9.71 -15.63
C SER A 211 6.08 -10.36 -14.71
N ALA A 212 5.90 -11.65 -14.36
CA ALA A 212 6.89 -12.41 -13.59
C ALA A 212 8.21 -12.56 -14.36
N GLN A 213 8.13 -12.84 -15.66
CA GLN A 213 9.31 -12.96 -16.53
C GLN A 213 10.09 -11.65 -16.64
N ARG A 214 9.40 -10.50 -16.79
CA ARG A 214 10.03 -9.17 -16.79
C ARG A 214 10.83 -8.92 -15.52
N TRP A 215 10.26 -9.21 -14.35
CA TRP A 215 11.03 -9.14 -13.10
C TRP A 215 12.21 -10.10 -13.06
N ALA A 216 12.06 -11.36 -13.48
CA ALA A 216 13.17 -12.31 -13.52
C ALA A 216 14.33 -11.80 -14.42
N ILE A 217 13.99 -11.13 -15.52
CA ILE A 217 14.96 -10.48 -16.42
C ILE A 217 15.66 -9.30 -15.74
N GLN A 218 14.95 -8.50 -14.92
CA GLN A 218 15.52 -7.33 -14.24
C GLN A 218 16.31 -7.69 -12.98
N LEU A 219 15.95 -8.77 -12.29
CA LEU A 219 16.47 -9.16 -10.97
C LEU A 219 17.46 -10.34 -11.05
N ARG A 220 18.46 -10.23 -11.92
CA ARG A 220 19.43 -11.31 -12.20
C ARG A 220 20.52 -11.47 -11.15
N THR A 221 20.82 -10.40 -10.41
CA THR A 221 21.91 -10.40 -9.44
C THR A 221 21.40 -10.38 -8.00
N PRO A 222 22.16 -10.95 -7.04
CA PRO A 222 21.80 -10.88 -5.63
C PRO A 222 21.60 -9.45 -5.11
N THR A 223 22.38 -8.49 -5.62
CA THR A 223 22.23 -7.07 -5.26
C THR A 223 20.90 -6.48 -5.73
N GLN A 224 20.46 -6.80 -6.96
CA GLN A 224 19.17 -6.36 -7.49
C GLN A 224 18.01 -6.99 -6.72
N GLN A 225 18.06 -8.30 -6.49
CA GLN A 225 17.04 -9.03 -5.71
C GLN A 225 16.89 -8.47 -4.30
N ARG A 226 18.01 -8.23 -3.61
CA ARG A 226 18.02 -7.64 -2.26
C ARG A 226 17.48 -6.22 -2.25
N THR A 227 17.87 -5.39 -3.23
CA THR A 227 17.35 -4.03 -3.36
C THR A 227 15.85 -4.03 -3.62
N MET A 228 15.37 -4.96 -4.46
CA MET A 228 13.95 -5.13 -4.72
C MET A 228 13.19 -5.55 -3.46
N LEU A 229 13.71 -6.53 -2.70
CA LEU A 229 13.12 -6.94 -1.44
C LEU A 229 12.97 -5.77 -0.46
N TRP A 230 14.02 -4.94 -0.30
CA TRP A 230 13.93 -3.75 0.55
C TRP A 230 12.84 -2.79 0.08
N ARG A 231 12.72 -2.58 -1.23
CA ARG A 231 11.67 -1.73 -1.80
C ARG A 231 10.29 -2.31 -1.55
N LEU A 232 10.08 -3.61 -1.79
CA LEU A 232 8.83 -4.31 -1.51
C LEU A 232 8.43 -4.17 -0.04
N LEU A 233 9.38 -4.35 0.88
CA LEU A 233 9.19 -4.21 2.34
C LEU A 233 9.17 -2.76 2.82
N ARG A 234 9.29 -1.77 1.92
CA ARG A 234 9.37 -0.34 2.23
C ARG A 234 10.49 0.05 3.19
N LEU A 235 11.61 -0.65 3.18
CA LEU A 235 12.78 -0.19 3.92
C LEU A 235 13.32 1.08 3.25
N SER A 236 13.42 2.16 4.02
CA SER A 236 13.84 3.47 3.52
C SER A 236 15.14 3.92 4.18
N ALA A 237 15.71 5.03 3.72
CA ALA A 237 16.96 5.56 4.27
C ALA A 237 16.85 5.97 5.74
N THR A 238 15.63 6.21 6.24
CA THR A 238 15.36 6.56 7.65
C THR A 238 14.37 5.59 8.26
N PRO A 239 14.54 5.18 9.53
CA PRO A 239 13.54 4.38 10.19
C PRO A 239 12.25 5.18 10.35
N TYR A 240 11.11 4.48 10.31
CA TYR A 240 9.80 5.09 10.52
C TYR A 240 8.87 4.11 11.22
N PHE A 241 7.74 4.60 11.71
CA PHE A 241 6.80 3.82 12.51
C PHE A 241 5.55 3.52 11.69
N VAL A 242 5.03 2.31 11.81
CA VAL A 242 3.70 1.96 11.31
C VAL A 242 2.82 1.67 12.51
N LEU A 243 1.80 2.50 12.66
CA LEU A 243 0.83 2.45 13.74
C LEU A 243 -0.56 2.21 13.16
N GLY A 244 -1.31 1.27 13.71
CA GLY A 244 -2.69 1.06 13.30
C GLY A 244 -3.30 -0.21 13.87
N THR A 245 -4.30 -0.73 13.17
CA THR A 245 -5.00 -1.96 13.53
C THR A 245 -4.97 -2.95 12.37
N GLY A 246 -4.57 -4.19 12.67
CA GLY A 246 -4.60 -5.33 11.75
C GLY A 246 -5.79 -6.25 12.00
N SER A 247 -5.79 -7.42 11.37
CA SER A 247 -6.81 -8.47 11.55
C SER A 247 -6.66 -9.15 12.91
N GLY A 248 -7.09 -8.47 13.98
CA GLY A 248 -7.18 -9.00 15.35
C GLY A 248 -6.19 -8.39 16.36
N GLU A 249 -5.18 -7.64 15.91
CA GLU A 249 -4.15 -7.06 16.80
C GLU A 249 -3.79 -5.62 16.38
N SER A 250 -3.19 -4.86 17.32
CA SER A 250 -2.61 -3.56 17.00
C SER A 250 -1.33 -3.74 16.19
N LEU A 251 -1.21 -3.03 15.08
CA LEU A 251 0.03 -2.96 14.31
C LEU A 251 0.86 -1.81 14.87
N ARG A 252 1.94 -2.13 15.60
CA ARG A 252 2.84 -1.15 16.23
C ARG A 252 4.26 -1.59 15.98
N ILE A 253 4.84 -1.13 14.89
CA ILE A 253 6.18 -1.55 14.47
C ILE A 253 7.04 -0.34 14.10
N ARG A 254 8.33 -0.45 14.38
CA ARG A 254 9.38 0.35 13.75
C ARG A 254 9.91 -0.41 12.54
N VAL A 255 9.91 0.23 11.39
CA VAL A 255 10.50 -0.29 10.15
C VAL A 255 11.96 0.13 10.11
N ALA A 256 12.84 -0.85 9.98
CA ALA A 256 14.28 -0.68 9.91
C ALA A 256 14.74 -0.07 8.58
N THR A 257 15.98 0.40 8.53
CA THR A 257 16.63 0.83 7.30
C THR A 257 17.30 -0.35 6.58
N PRO A 258 17.67 -0.23 5.29
CA PRO A 258 18.54 -1.18 4.63
C PRO A 258 19.89 -1.40 5.36
N TRP A 259 20.41 -0.36 6.04
CA TRP A 259 21.63 -0.49 6.83
C TRP A 259 21.41 -1.42 8.03
N ASP A 260 20.39 -1.15 8.84
CA ASP A 260 20.02 -1.99 9.99
C ASP A 260 19.77 -3.45 9.55
N TRP A 261 19.08 -3.61 8.43
CA TRP A 261 18.75 -4.92 7.88
C TRP A 261 20.01 -5.70 7.50
N ASN A 262 20.98 -5.08 6.83
CA ASN A 262 22.23 -5.74 6.45
C ASN A 262 23.09 -6.15 7.64
N GLN A 263 23.00 -5.44 8.77
CA GLN A 263 23.72 -5.83 9.99
C GLN A 263 23.20 -7.13 10.59
N ALA A 264 21.91 -7.45 10.40
CA ALA A 264 21.26 -8.58 11.04
C ALA A 264 20.92 -9.75 10.10
N TRP A 265 20.82 -9.49 8.79
CA TRP A 265 20.25 -10.43 7.83
C TRP A 265 21.01 -10.55 6.51
N ASP A 266 20.81 -11.67 5.83
CA ASP A 266 21.24 -11.95 4.47
C ASP A 266 20.09 -12.50 3.63
N LEU A 267 20.05 -12.12 2.34
CA LEU A 267 19.12 -12.72 1.38
C LEU A 267 19.75 -13.98 0.78
N ALA A 268 19.11 -15.12 1.01
CA ALA A 268 19.55 -16.42 0.53
C ALA A 268 18.97 -16.77 -0.84
N ALA A 269 17.69 -16.52 -1.05
CA ALA A 269 16.98 -16.77 -2.29
C ALA A 269 15.86 -15.75 -2.48
N PHE A 270 15.52 -15.46 -3.74
CA PHE A 270 14.41 -14.59 -4.11
C PHE A 270 13.73 -15.14 -5.35
N ASP A 271 12.56 -15.74 -5.14
CA ASP A 271 11.81 -16.46 -6.16
C ASP A 271 10.58 -15.68 -6.58
N LEU A 272 10.23 -15.81 -7.87
CA LEU A 272 9.13 -15.13 -8.51
C LEU A 272 8.29 -16.14 -9.27
N SER A 273 6.97 -16.03 -9.17
CA SER A 273 6.07 -16.95 -9.86
C SER A 273 4.81 -16.25 -10.34
N ALA A 274 4.33 -16.63 -11.51
CA ALA A 274 2.95 -16.36 -11.90
C ALA A 274 2.04 -17.29 -11.11
N GLN A 275 0.98 -16.75 -10.51
CA GLN A 275 0.05 -17.53 -9.68
C GLN A 275 -1.33 -17.62 -10.33
N PRO A 276 -1.99 -18.80 -10.28
CA PRO A 276 -3.35 -18.94 -10.76
C PRO A 276 -4.32 -18.20 -9.84
N ALA A 277 -5.07 -17.25 -10.40
CA ALA A 277 -6.06 -16.45 -9.67
C ALA A 277 -7.13 -15.90 -10.62
N GLY A 278 -8.17 -15.25 -10.08
CA GLY A 278 -9.22 -14.58 -10.87
C GLY A 278 -8.80 -13.23 -11.49
N GLN A 279 -7.54 -12.84 -11.29
CA GLN A 279 -6.90 -11.65 -11.85
C GLN A 279 -5.40 -11.96 -11.97
N PRO A 280 -4.62 -11.21 -12.77
CA PRO A 280 -3.18 -11.46 -12.88
C PRO A 280 -2.48 -11.27 -11.54
N VAL A 281 -1.81 -12.33 -11.06
CA VAL A 281 -1.07 -12.33 -9.79
C VAL A 281 0.37 -12.78 -10.01
N VAL A 282 1.31 -12.00 -9.48
CA VAL A 282 2.74 -12.36 -9.41
C VAL A 282 3.13 -12.56 -7.95
N GLY A 283 3.40 -13.79 -7.55
CA GLY A 283 3.93 -14.15 -6.24
C GLY A 283 5.43 -13.88 -6.13
N TRP A 284 5.87 -13.50 -4.94
CA TRP A 284 7.28 -13.38 -4.61
C TRP A 284 7.57 -14.01 -3.24
N THR A 285 8.71 -14.69 -3.15
CA THR A 285 9.18 -15.37 -1.94
C THR A 285 10.64 -15.01 -1.71
N ALA A 286 10.98 -14.65 -0.47
CA ALA A 286 12.34 -14.36 -0.06
C ALA A 286 12.75 -15.26 1.10
N VAL A 287 13.86 -16.00 0.95
CA VAL A 287 14.48 -16.75 2.04
C VAL A 287 15.56 -15.88 2.66
N ILE A 288 15.43 -15.58 3.95
CA ILE A 288 16.28 -14.64 4.69
C ILE A 288 16.99 -15.38 5.81
N ARG A 289 18.32 -15.29 5.85
CA ARG A 289 19.18 -15.87 6.89
C ARG A 289 19.47 -14.85 7.98
N SER A 290 19.40 -15.28 9.24
CA SER A 290 19.93 -14.50 10.35
C SER A 290 21.45 -14.56 10.38
N ARG A 291 22.10 -13.41 10.55
CA ARG A 291 23.54 -13.34 10.87
C ARG A 291 23.84 -13.63 12.33
N GLY A 292 22.91 -13.27 13.23
CA GLY A 292 23.10 -13.38 14.68
C GLY A 292 22.77 -14.77 15.23
N VAL A 293 21.97 -15.57 14.51
CA VAL A 293 21.59 -16.92 14.93
C VAL A 293 21.86 -17.89 13.77
N PRO A 294 23.01 -18.60 13.78
CA PRO A 294 23.38 -19.54 12.73
C PRO A 294 22.28 -20.59 12.48
N GLY A 295 22.05 -20.93 11.22
CA GLY A 295 21.04 -21.92 10.81
C GLY A 295 19.59 -21.45 10.89
N THR A 296 19.33 -20.19 11.29
CA THR A 296 17.97 -19.63 11.28
C THR A 296 17.67 -19.00 9.92
N GLU A 297 16.74 -19.60 9.19
CA GLU A 297 16.16 -19.05 7.97
C GLU A 297 14.69 -18.66 8.20
N ARG A 298 14.22 -17.65 7.50
CA ARG A 298 12.82 -17.23 7.48
C ARG A 298 12.37 -17.01 6.05
N GLU A 299 11.19 -17.50 5.74
CA GLU A 299 10.53 -17.22 4.47
C GLU A 299 9.61 -16.01 4.61
N VAL A 300 9.73 -15.06 3.70
CA VAL A 300 8.83 -13.91 3.59
C VAL A 300 8.14 -13.97 2.24
N ASN A 301 6.83 -13.96 2.27
CA ASN A 301 5.95 -14.12 1.13
C ASN A 301 5.08 -12.89 0.92
N GLY A 302 4.83 -12.61 -0.34
CA GLY A 302 3.80 -11.68 -0.76
C GLY A 302 3.42 -11.91 -2.21
N HIS A 303 2.50 -11.08 -2.69
CA HIS A 303 2.06 -11.14 -4.07
C HIS A 303 1.73 -9.76 -4.60
N VAL A 304 1.63 -9.66 -5.92
CA VAL A 304 1.20 -8.48 -6.65
C VAL A 304 -0.07 -8.81 -7.38
N GLU A 305 -1.10 -8.00 -7.17
CA GLU A 305 -2.31 -8.03 -8.00
C GLU A 305 -2.24 -6.91 -9.05
N ILE A 306 -2.36 -7.27 -10.33
CA ILE A 306 -2.48 -6.30 -11.43
C ILE A 306 -3.96 -6.18 -11.78
N ARG A 307 -4.53 -4.98 -11.72
CA ARG A 307 -5.97 -4.80 -11.97
C ARG A 307 -6.30 -3.46 -12.56
N TRP A 308 -7.43 -3.38 -13.24
CA TRP A 308 -7.99 -2.08 -13.63
C TRP A 308 -8.49 -1.30 -12.41
N SER A 309 -8.13 -0.02 -12.35
CA SER A 309 -8.46 0.86 -11.21
C SER A 309 -9.97 1.13 -11.07
N HIS A 310 -10.74 1.10 -12.18
CA HIS A 310 -12.14 1.55 -12.19
C HIS A 310 -13.12 0.54 -12.85
N GLY A 311 -12.73 -0.72 -12.98
CA GLY A 311 -13.51 -1.75 -13.70
C GLY A 311 -12.81 -2.21 -14.98
N ARG A 312 -13.15 -3.42 -15.46
CA ARG A 312 -12.47 -4.05 -16.59
C ARG A 312 -12.55 -3.18 -17.84
N LEU A 313 -11.46 -3.11 -18.60
CA LEU A 313 -11.31 -2.26 -19.80
C LEU A 313 -11.46 -0.74 -19.55
N GLY A 314 -11.55 -0.30 -18.28
CA GLY A 314 -11.86 1.07 -17.88
C GLY A 314 -10.71 2.08 -17.91
N GLY A 315 -9.51 1.67 -18.31
CA GLY A 315 -8.33 2.55 -18.39
C GLY A 315 -7.03 1.87 -17.98
N SER A 316 -6.06 2.63 -17.51
CA SER A 316 -4.76 2.09 -17.11
C SER A 316 -4.87 1.19 -15.86
N PRO A 317 -4.17 0.04 -15.84
CA PRO A 317 -4.09 -0.80 -14.66
C PRO A 317 -3.22 -0.19 -13.55
N GLU A 318 -3.50 -0.62 -12.32
CA GLU A 318 -2.66 -0.45 -11.15
C GLU A 318 -2.08 -1.81 -10.72
N ALA A 319 -0.96 -1.78 -10.00
CA ALA A 319 -0.36 -2.93 -9.35
C ALA A 319 -0.36 -2.72 -7.83
N LYS A 320 -1.02 -3.61 -7.09
CA LYS A 320 -1.01 -3.59 -5.63
C LYS A 320 -0.12 -4.70 -5.10
N VAL A 321 0.87 -4.31 -4.31
CA VAL A 321 1.79 -5.22 -3.65
C VAL A 321 1.23 -5.53 -2.27
N TYR A 322 1.04 -6.81 -1.97
CA TYR A 322 0.58 -7.32 -0.68
C TYR A 322 1.71 -8.06 0.02
N LEU A 323 1.65 -8.02 1.34
CA LEU A 323 2.48 -8.83 2.22
C LEU A 323 1.62 -9.91 2.86
N ASP A 324 1.98 -11.17 2.60
CA ASP A 324 1.24 -12.33 3.11
C ASP A 324 1.80 -12.77 4.46
N THR A 325 3.11 -12.64 4.65
CA THR A 325 3.76 -12.90 5.94
C THR A 325 3.28 -11.92 7.02
N PRO A 326 2.93 -12.38 8.23
CA PRO A 326 2.58 -11.50 9.35
C PRO A 326 3.70 -10.49 9.64
N HIS A 327 3.34 -9.22 9.87
CA HIS A 327 4.30 -8.13 10.02
C HIS A 327 5.35 -8.38 11.13
N ARG A 328 4.96 -9.04 12.22
CA ARG A 328 5.85 -9.40 13.35
C ARG A 328 6.93 -10.43 12.99
N GLU A 329 6.74 -11.17 11.90
CA GLU A 329 7.64 -12.24 11.45
C GLU A 329 8.65 -11.73 10.40
N VAL A 330 8.41 -10.55 9.84
CA VAL A 330 9.19 -9.94 8.74
C VAL A 330 10.50 -9.36 9.28
N PRO A 331 11.66 -9.81 8.77
CA PRO A 331 12.95 -9.22 9.11
C PRO A 331 13.03 -7.73 8.81
N GLY A 332 13.37 -6.94 9.83
CA GLY A 332 13.39 -5.47 9.77
C GLY A 332 12.11 -4.79 10.25
N TYR A 333 11.04 -5.53 10.56
CA TYR A 333 9.86 -4.99 11.24
C TYR A 333 9.97 -5.33 12.73
N ILE A 334 10.15 -4.29 13.54
CA ILE A 334 10.50 -4.43 14.96
C ILE A 334 9.27 -4.00 15.77
N PRO A 335 8.59 -4.90 16.49
CA PRO A 335 7.48 -4.53 17.35
C PRO A 335 7.90 -3.52 18.42
N LEU A 336 7.07 -2.51 18.65
CA LEU A 336 7.31 -1.54 19.73
C LEU A 336 7.17 -2.24 21.09
N GLN A 337 8.10 -1.93 22.00
CA GLN A 337 8.12 -2.43 23.38
C GLN A 337 7.72 -1.34 24.37
#